data_AF-A0A3A5QLL4-F1
#
_entry.id   AF-A0A3A5QLL4-F1
#
_cell.length_a   1.000
_cell.length_b   1.000
_cell.length_c   1.000
_cell.angle_alpha   90.00
_cell.angle_beta   90.00
_cell.angle_gamma   90.00
#
_symmetry.space_group_name_H-M   'P 1'
#
loop_
_entity.id
_entity.type
_entity.pdbx_description
1 polymer ?
#
loop_
_entity_poly.entity_id
_entity_poly.type
_entity_poly.pdbx_seq_one_letter_code
_entity_poly.pdbx_strand_id
1 'polypeptide(L)'
;MNMKKLFNSIMICVLLFSSTFIGTACSDDDKNGTNKYPVPVISEFSPSEGLPTSVVTIKGANFGTERTERVGRVYFGGVEATDYESWSDNEIKVRVPQKGITGNITLWVWKNHTETTDEFICVPGAEITSINPSPTFPGSQITINGKNFQYFIDKGVTAQDVIVEFCAEEGITKPLLML
;
A
#
# COMPACT_ATOMS: atom_id res chain seq x y z
N MET A 1 -57.28 36.03 17.17
CA MET A 1 -56.32 35.34 18.05
C MET A 1 -55.25 36.35 18.49
N ASN A 2 -55.16 36.66 19.78
CA ASN A 2 -54.35 37.79 20.29
C ASN A 2 -52.84 37.48 20.18
N MET A 3 -52.08 38.26 19.40
CA MET A 3 -50.64 38.07 19.16
C MET A 3 -49.78 38.01 20.44
N LYS A 4 -50.25 38.61 21.55
CA LYS A 4 -49.58 38.52 22.86
C LYS A 4 -49.65 37.10 23.48
N LYS A 5 -50.72 36.34 23.18
CA LYS A 5 -50.86 34.93 23.60
C LYS A 5 -50.02 34.00 22.72
N LEU A 6 -49.81 34.36 21.45
CA LEU A 6 -48.95 33.62 20.54
C LEU A 6 -47.47 33.72 20.97
N PHE A 7 -47.01 34.91 21.37
CA PHE A 7 -45.64 35.10 21.85
C PHE A 7 -45.36 34.38 23.19
N ASN A 8 -46.31 34.43 24.13
CA ASN A 8 -46.16 33.75 25.43
C ASN A 8 -46.29 32.22 25.32
N SER A 9 -47.08 31.72 24.36
CA SER A 9 -47.19 30.28 24.07
C SER A 9 -45.97 29.73 23.35
N ILE A 10 -45.32 30.52 22.49
CA ILE A 10 -44.09 30.12 21.78
C ILE A 10 -42.88 30.15 22.74
N MET A 11 -42.80 31.12 23.65
CA MET A 11 -41.69 31.20 24.62
C MET A 11 -41.73 30.09 25.69
N ILE A 12 -42.92 29.60 26.06
CA ILE A 12 -43.08 28.42 26.94
C ILE A 12 -42.69 27.12 26.20
N CYS A 13 -42.93 27.02 24.89
CA CYS A 13 -42.48 25.87 24.11
C CYS A 13 -40.94 25.83 23.96
N VAL A 14 -40.28 26.97 23.74
CA VAL A 14 -38.82 27.02 23.57
C VAL A 14 -38.07 26.71 24.88
N LEU A 15 -38.64 27.03 26.04
CA LEU A 15 -38.07 26.71 27.36
C LEU A 15 -38.33 25.27 27.82
N LEU A 16 -39.29 24.56 27.21
CA LEU A 16 -39.53 23.13 27.44
C LEU A 16 -38.78 22.22 26.46
N PHE A 17 -38.20 22.78 25.39
CA PHE A 17 -37.37 22.06 24.43
C PHE A 17 -35.85 22.11 24.74
N SER A 18 -35.44 22.81 25.81
CA SER A 18 -34.02 22.92 26.19
C SER A 18 -33.55 21.93 27.27
N SER A 19 -34.36 20.95 27.68
CA SER A 19 -33.99 19.97 28.73
C SER A 19 -33.89 18.50 28.28
N THR A 20 -33.70 18.23 26.99
CA THR A 20 -33.24 16.89 26.55
C THR A 20 -32.08 16.99 25.57
N PHE A 21 -30.99 17.61 26.03
CA PHE A 21 -29.67 17.11 25.63
C PHE A 21 -29.47 15.80 26.40
N ILE A 22 -30.08 14.72 25.89
CA ILE A 22 -29.62 13.38 26.25
C ILE A 22 -28.23 13.33 25.65
N GLY A 23 -27.24 13.66 26.46
CA GLY A 23 -25.89 13.19 26.19
C GLY A 23 -26.03 11.68 26.06
N THR A 24 -25.96 11.18 24.83
CA THR A 24 -25.42 9.87 24.61
C THR A 24 -23.97 9.96 25.07
N ALA A 25 -23.77 9.88 26.38
CA ALA A 25 -22.60 9.22 26.89
C ALA A 25 -22.66 7.84 26.24
N CYS A 26 -21.85 7.65 25.21
CA CYS A 26 -21.53 6.32 24.76
C CYS A 26 -20.84 5.69 25.96
N SER A 27 -21.60 4.90 26.72
CA SER A 27 -21.00 3.95 27.64
C SER A 27 -20.29 2.94 26.74
N ASP A 28 -19.01 3.18 26.50
CA ASP A 28 -18.10 2.11 26.08
C ASP A 28 -17.91 1.22 27.32
N ASP A 29 -18.98 0.52 27.72
CA ASP A 29 -18.96 -0.57 28.68
C ASP A 29 -18.37 -1.80 27.99
N ASP A 30 -17.07 -1.78 27.68
CA ASP A 30 -16.29 -2.98 27.40
C ASP A 30 -16.00 -3.70 28.73
N LYS A 31 -17.06 -4.17 29.40
CA LYS A 31 -16.98 -5.06 30.57
C LYS A 31 -17.11 -6.52 30.15
N ASN A 32 -16.18 -6.99 29.33
CA ASN A 32 -15.67 -8.37 29.37
C ASN A 32 -14.42 -8.46 28.48
N GLY A 33 -13.24 -8.58 29.09
CA GLY A 33 -11.94 -8.60 28.41
C GLY A 33 -11.64 -9.89 27.65
N THR A 34 -12.49 -10.28 26.72
CA THR A 34 -12.08 -11.16 25.61
C THR A 34 -11.73 -10.25 24.45
N ASN A 35 -10.46 -10.12 24.10
CA ASN A 35 -10.04 -9.40 22.91
C ASN A 35 -10.80 -10.00 21.72
N LYS A 36 -11.84 -9.32 21.23
CA LYS A 36 -12.71 -9.81 20.15
C LYS A 36 -11.91 -10.15 18.89
N TYR A 37 -10.72 -9.56 18.77
CA TYR A 37 -9.78 -9.78 17.70
C TYR A 37 -8.43 -10.17 18.30
N PRO A 38 -7.95 -11.40 18.12
CA PRO A 38 -6.63 -11.78 18.60
C PRO A 38 -5.52 -10.92 17.97
N VAL A 39 -4.34 -10.89 18.60
CA VAL A 39 -3.16 -10.23 18.01
C VAL A 39 -2.75 -11.03 16.77
N PRO A 40 -2.55 -10.38 15.61
CA PRO A 40 -2.05 -11.06 14.42
C PRO A 40 -0.66 -11.63 14.66
N VAL A 41 -0.35 -12.76 14.05
CA VAL A 41 0.97 -13.37 14.12
C VAL A 41 1.49 -13.53 12.71
N ILE A 42 2.66 -12.96 12.40
CA ILE A 42 3.37 -13.22 11.15
C ILE A 42 4.37 -14.34 11.43
N SER A 43 4.26 -15.46 10.71
CA SER A 43 5.19 -16.59 10.83
C SER A 43 6.30 -16.51 9.79
N GLU A 44 5.98 -16.06 8.58
CA GLU A 44 6.95 -15.89 7.49
C GLU A 44 6.44 -14.87 6.47
N PHE A 45 7.36 -14.29 5.70
CA PHE A 45 7.06 -13.55 4.50
C PHE A 45 8.04 -13.95 3.40
N SER A 46 7.56 -13.92 2.15
CA SER A 46 8.39 -14.24 0.99
C SER A 46 7.86 -13.54 -0.26
N PRO A 47 8.75 -13.02 -1.12
CA PRO A 47 10.21 -13.01 -0.98
C PRO A 47 10.70 -12.01 0.10
N SER A 48 11.94 -12.19 0.58
CA SER A 48 12.56 -11.31 1.59
C SER A 48 13.04 -9.96 1.04
N GLU A 49 13.10 -9.85 -0.29
CA GLU A 49 13.46 -8.65 -1.03
C GLU A 49 12.54 -8.52 -2.25
N GLY A 50 12.35 -7.30 -2.73
CA GLY A 50 11.53 -7.08 -3.91
C GLY A 50 11.52 -5.62 -4.36
N LEU A 51 11.09 -5.43 -5.61
CA LEU A 51 10.89 -4.11 -6.21
C LEU A 51 9.56 -3.51 -5.77
N PRO A 52 9.38 -2.17 -5.87
CA PRO A 52 8.06 -1.56 -5.82
C PRO A 52 7.08 -2.30 -6.74
N THR A 53 5.83 -2.46 -6.31
CA THR A 53 4.74 -3.20 -7.00
C THR A 53 4.90 -4.73 -7.09
N SER A 54 6.05 -5.29 -6.70
CA SER A 54 6.18 -6.74 -6.57
C SER A 54 5.28 -7.29 -5.45
N VAL A 55 4.87 -8.54 -5.58
CA VAL A 55 3.98 -9.19 -4.60
C VAL A 55 4.82 -9.83 -3.50
N VAL A 56 4.43 -9.57 -2.25
CA VAL A 56 4.94 -10.26 -1.07
C VAL A 56 3.79 -11.09 -0.49
N THR A 57 4.07 -12.36 -0.22
CA THR A 57 3.19 -13.26 0.51
C THR A 57 3.57 -13.24 1.98
N ILE A 58 2.63 -12.89 2.85
CA ILE A 58 2.78 -12.88 4.31
C ILE A 58 1.89 -13.99 4.86
N LYS A 59 2.46 -14.91 5.64
CA LYS A 59 1.72 -16.01 6.25
C LYS A 59 1.73 -15.92 7.76
N GLY A 60 0.72 -16.53 8.37
CA GLY A 60 0.61 -16.60 9.82
C GLY A 60 -0.80 -16.94 10.28
N ALA A 61 -1.29 -16.21 11.27
CA ALA A 61 -2.59 -16.46 11.89
C ALA A 61 -3.26 -15.17 12.37
N ASN A 62 -4.58 -15.26 12.57
CA ASN A 62 -5.42 -14.19 13.12
C ASN A 62 -5.49 -12.94 12.23
N PHE A 63 -5.38 -13.11 10.91
CA PHE A 63 -5.50 -12.00 9.95
C PHE A 63 -6.95 -11.62 9.67
N GLY A 64 -7.90 -12.52 9.98
CA GLY A 64 -9.30 -12.41 9.61
C GLY A 64 -9.57 -12.81 8.16
N THR A 65 -10.82 -13.13 7.85
CA THR A 65 -11.24 -13.63 6.53
C THR A 65 -11.61 -12.54 5.53
N GLU A 66 -11.76 -11.30 5.99
CA GLU A 66 -12.16 -10.17 5.15
C GLU A 66 -11.28 -8.95 5.42
N ARG A 67 -10.94 -8.22 4.35
CA ARG A 67 -10.13 -7.00 4.41
C ARG A 67 -10.97 -5.80 4.01
N THR A 68 -10.93 -4.77 4.85
CA THR A 68 -11.21 -3.38 4.48
C THR A 68 -10.10 -2.49 5.02
N GLU A 69 -9.97 -1.25 4.56
CA GLU A 69 -8.97 -0.28 5.05
C GLU A 69 -9.06 0.00 6.56
N ARG A 70 -10.23 -0.24 7.17
CA ARG A 70 -10.46 -0.10 8.61
C ARG A 70 -10.07 -1.35 9.40
N VAL A 71 -9.97 -2.50 8.73
CA VAL A 71 -9.76 -3.82 9.35
C VAL A 71 -8.32 -4.27 9.22
N GLY A 72 -7.73 -4.17 8.03
CA GLY A 72 -6.40 -4.72 7.75
C GLY A 72 -5.52 -3.69 7.05
N ARG A 73 -4.28 -3.50 7.50
CA ARG A 73 -3.29 -2.64 6.83
C ARG A 73 -1.90 -3.25 6.96
N VAL A 74 -1.17 -3.31 5.86
CA VAL A 74 0.24 -3.74 5.82
C VAL A 74 1.11 -2.54 5.49
N TYR A 75 2.24 -2.42 6.19
CA TYR A 75 3.24 -1.40 5.97
C TYR A 75 4.60 -2.05 5.68
N PHE A 76 5.35 -1.48 4.75
CA PHE A 76 6.72 -1.87 4.42
C PHE A 76 7.65 -0.72 4.80
N GLY A 77 8.49 -0.90 5.83
CA GLY A 77 9.37 0.18 6.32
C GLY A 77 8.60 1.44 6.70
N GLY A 78 7.39 1.28 7.25
CA GLY A 78 6.49 2.37 7.61
C GLY A 78 5.63 2.95 6.49
N VAL A 79 5.76 2.47 5.25
CA VAL A 79 4.95 2.92 4.11
C VAL A 79 3.77 1.99 3.87
N GLU A 80 2.55 2.52 3.89
CA GLU A 80 1.33 1.72 3.74
C GLU A 80 1.20 1.13 2.34
N ALA A 81 0.90 -0.17 2.28
CA ALA A 81 0.50 -0.84 1.05
C ALA A 81 -1.00 -0.65 0.81
N THR A 82 -1.35 -0.31 -0.43
CA THR A 82 -2.72 -0.02 -0.86
C THR A 82 -3.28 -1.05 -1.85
N ASP A 83 -2.43 -1.95 -2.39
CA ASP A 83 -2.82 -2.95 -3.38
C ASP A 83 -2.63 -4.37 -2.83
N TYR A 84 -3.72 -5.14 -2.80
CA TYR A 84 -3.81 -6.47 -2.19
C TYR A 84 -4.41 -7.43 -3.22
N GLU A 85 -3.67 -8.49 -3.54
CA GLU A 85 -4.16 -9.54 -4.44
C GLU A 85 -5.12 -10.49 -3.72
N SER A 86 -4.85 -10.81 -2.46
CA SER A 86 -5.70 -11.66 -1.64
C SER A 86 -5.47 -11.44 -0.14
N TRP A 87 -6.51 -11.73 0.65
CA TRP A 87 -6.46 -11.71 2.10
C TRP A 87 -7.28 -12.88 2.66
N SER A 88 -6.69 -13.61 3.59
CA SER A 88 -7.32 -14.70 4.34
C SER A 88 -6.73 -14.74 5.75
N ASP A 89 -7.30 -15.56 6.63
CA ASP A 89 -6.90 -15.59 8.04
C ASP A 89 -5.44 -16.01 8.28
N ASN A 90 -4.84 -16.72 7.31
CA ASN A 90 -3.48 -17.27 7.41
C ASN A 90 -2.53 -16.85 6.28
N GLU A 91 -3.02 -16.12 5.27
CA GLU A 91 -2.21 -15.67 4.14
C GLU A 91 -2.72 -14.33 3.59
N ILE A 92 -1.78 -13.40 3.38
CA ILE A 92 -1.99 -12.12 2.71
C ILE A 92 -1.04 -12.04 1.53
N LYS A 93 -1.55 -11.70 0.34
CA LYS A 93 -0.73 -11.32 -0.82
C LYS A 93 -0.93 -9.85 -1.09
N VAL A 94 0.13 -9.08 -0.95
CA VAL A 94 0.10 -7.63 -0.98
C VAL A 94 1.26 -7.11 -1.81
N ARG A 95 1.04 -6.02 -2.55
CA ARG A 95 2.10 -5.39 -3.32
C ARG A 95 2.91 -4.43 -2.48
N VAL A 96 4.22 -4.45 -2.68
CA VAL A 96 5.13 -3.44 -2.12
C VAL A 96 4.71 -2.05 -2.63
N PRO A 97 4.58 -1.04 -1.75
CA PRO A 97 4.22 0.32 -2.16
C PRO A 97 5.19 0.89 -3.20
N GLN A 98 4.70 1.79 -4.07
CA GLN A 98 5.54 2.47 -5.08
C GLN A 98 6.75 3.19 -4.45
N LYS A 99 6.57 3.68 -3.21
CA LYS A 99 7.60 4.35 -2.40
C LYS A 99 8.03 3.50 -1.21
N GLY A 100 8.02 2.17 -1.35
CA GLY A 100 8.44 1.25 -0.30
C GLY A 100 9.84 1.56 0.22
N ILE A 101 10.07 1.30 1.50
CA ILE A 101 11.33 1.53 2.19
C ILE A 101 11.77 0.21 2.81
N THR A 102 13.08 -0.07 2.77
CA THR A 102 13.65 -1.22 3.49
C THR A 102 13.38 -1.10 4.98
N GLY A 103 12.87 -2.16 5.58
CA GLY A 103 12.57 -2.23 6.99
C GLY A 103 11.57 -3.33 7.30
N ASN A 104 11.16 -3.43 8.56
CA ASN A 104 10.19 -4.43 9.00
C ASN A 104 8.84 -4.28 8.28
N ILE A 105 8.12 -5.40 8.18
CA ILE A 105 6.73 -5.42 7.75
C ILE A 105 5.86 -5.31 8.99
N THR A 106 5.01 -4.28 9.04
CA THR A 106 4.02 -4.10 10.11
C THR A 106 2.64 -4.51 9.59
N LEU A 107 1.96 -5.40 10.30
CA LEU A 107 0.58 -5.81 10.01
C LEU A 107 -0.35 -5.32 11.10
N TRP A 108 -1.30 -4.48 10.74
CA TRP A 108 -2.42 -4.07 11.58
C TRP A 108 -3.66 -4.88 11.26
N VAL A 109 -4.29 -5.41 12.32
CA VAL A 109 -5.60 -6.08 12.27
C VAL A 109 -6.47 -5.51 13.38
N TRP A 110 -7.52 -4.78 13.01
CA TRP A 110 -8.35 -3.97 13.90
C TRP A 110 -7.54 -2.98 14.74
N LYS A 111 -7.46 -3.21 16.05
CA LYS A 111 -6.71 -2.39 17.01
C LYS A 111 -5.35 -2.99 17.38
N ASN A 112 -5.08 -4.22 16.95
CA ASN A 112 -3.82 -4.91 17.23
C ASN A 112 -2.88 -4.82 16.03
N HIS A 113 -1.59 -4.97 16.30
CA HIS A 113 -0.59 -5.09 15.25
C HIS A 113 0.52 -6.04 15.69
N THR A 114 1.31 -6.44 14.70
CA THR A 114 2.55 -7.19 14.88
C THR A 114 3.56 -6.73 13.82
N GLU A 115 4.83 -6.98 14.07
CA GLU A 115 5.93 -6.64 13.18
C GLU A 115 6.82 -7.85 12.97
N THR A 116 7.37 -7.98 11.77
CA THR A 116 8.38 -9.01 11.49
C THR A 116 9.66 -8.73 12.26
N THR A 117 10.39 -9.77 12.67
CA THR A 117 11.73 -9.60 13.23
C THR A 117 12.75 -9.22 12.15
N ASP A 118 12.65 -9.88 10.98
CA ASP A 118 13.50 -9.59 9.84
C ASP A 118 12.94 -8.42 9.01
N GLU A 119 13.85 -7.68 8.38
CA GLU A 119 13.50 -6.60 7.46
C GLU A 119 13.16 -7.16 6.07
N PHE A 120 12.20 -6.53 5.40
CA PHE A 120 12.03 -6.66 3.97
C PHE A 120 12.96 -5.68 3.26
N ILE A 121 13.73 -6.17 2.29
CA ILE A 121 14.64 -5.33 1.50
C ILE A 121 13.86 -4.77 0.30
N CYS A 122 13.46 -3.50 0.38
CA CYS A 122 12.83 -2.81 -0.74
C CYS A 122 13.92 -2.30 -1.68
N VAL A 123 14.09 -3.01 -2.79
CA VAL A 123 15.14 -2.72 -3.76
C VAL A 123 14.70 -1.54 -4.62
N PRO A 124 15.52 -0.48 -4.75
CA PRO A 124 15.18 0.61 -5.64
C PRO A 124 15.19 0.11 -7.09
N GLY A 125 14.13 0.41 -7.84
CA GLY A 125 14.02 0.03 -9.25
C GLY A 125 15.12 0.63 -10.13
N ALA A 126 15.37 -0.01 -11.28
CA ALA A 126 16.22 0.56 -12.32
C ALA A 126 15.62 1.87 -12.84
N GLU A 127 16.43 2.92 -12.92
CA GLU A 127 16.01 4.24 -13.39
C GLU A 127 16.90 4.64 -14.57
N ILE A 128 16.32 4.83 -15.77
CA ILE A 128 17.05 5.38 -16.91
C ILE A 128 17.12 6.90 -16.75
N THR A 129 18.32 7.47 -16.81
CA THR A 129 18.53 8.92 -16.68
C THR A 129 18.88 9.59 -18.01
N SER A 130 19.55 8.88 -18.92
CA SER A 130 19.84 9.39 -20.26
C SER A 130 20.14 8.28 -21.26
N ILE A 131 19.96 8.60 -22.53
CA ILE A 131 20.34 7.78 -23.67
C ILE A 131 21.24 8.64 -24.55
N ASN A 132 22.45 8.16 -24.89
CA ASN A 132 23.43 8.92 -25.65
C ASN A 132 24.14 8.04 -26.70
N PRO A 133 24.22 8.47 -27.97
CA PRO A 133 23.60 9.68 -28.53
C PRO A 133 22.08 9.53 -28.72
N SER A 134 21.37 10.65 -28.60
CA SER A 134 19.97 10.80 -28.98
C SER A 134 19.76 12.21 -29.57
N PRO A 135 19.32 12.37 -30.83
CA PRO A 135 18.89 11.32 -31.77
C PRO A 135 20.05 10.49 -32.32
N THR A 136 19.72 9.34 -32.92
CA THR A 136 20.69 8.41 -33.50
C THR A 136 20.10 7.68 -34.71
N PHE A 137 20.93 7.06 -35.55
CA PHE A 137 20.49 6.31 -36.74
C PHE A 137 20.39 4.80 -36.47
N PRO A 138 19.55 4.04 -37.20
CA PRO A 138 19.51 2.59 -37.10
C PRO A 138 20.90 1.95 -37.24
N GLY A 139 21.22 1.00 -36.37
CA GLY A 139 22.53 0.33 -36.31
C GLY A 139 23.62 1.12 -35.56
N SER A 140 23.33 2.31 -35.05
CA SER A 140 24.26 3.06 -34.20
C SER A 140 24.32 2.44 -32.80
N GLN A 141 25.52 2.44 -32.21
CA GLN A 141 25.67 2.11 -30.80
C GLN A 141 25.14 3.25 -29.92
N ILE A 142 24.33 2.91 -28.92
CA ILE A 142 23.88 3.84 -27.88
C ILE A 142 24.38 3.39 -26.50
N THR A 143 24.48 4.34 -25.60
CA THR A 143 24.71 4.12 -24.17
C THR A 143 23.48 4.55 -23.40
N ILE A 144 22.92 3.65 -22.59
CA ILE A 144 21.84 3.94 -21.65
C ILE A 144 22.48 4.13 -20.28
N ASN A 145 22.40 5.35 -19.74
CA ASN A 145 22.84 5.64 -18.39
C ASN A 145 21.65 5.61 -17.44
N GLY A 146 21.91 5.24 -16.19
CA GLY A 146 20.87 5.15 -15.19
C GLY A 146 21.39 4.86 -13.79
N LYS A 147 20.45 4.60 -12.89
CA LYS A 147 20.72 4.19 -11.51
C LYS A 147 20.26 2.75 -11.29
N ASN A 148 20.88 2.10 -10.30
CA ASN A 148 20.54 0.75 -9.81
C ASN A 148 20.67 -0.40 -10.82
N PHE A 149 21.27 -0.20 -11.99
CA PHE A 149 21.48 -1.29 -12.96
C PHE A 149 22.37 -2.41 -12.42
N GLN A 150 23.35 -2.08 -11.57
CA GLN A 150 24.26 -3.07 -11.00
C GLN A 150 23.53 -4.13 -10.16
N TYR A 151 22.48 -3.76 -9.44
CA TYR A 151 21.68 -4.71 -8.67
C TYR A 151 21.15 -5.85 -9.57
N PHE A 152 20.64 -5.50 -10.75
CA PHE A 152 20.09 -6.47 -11.69
C PHE A 152 21.19 -7.34 -12.30
N ILE A 153 22.34 -6.74 -12.63
CA ILE A 153 23.51 -7.46 -13.13
C ILE A 153 23.99 -8.49 -12.09
N ASP A 154 24.05 -8.11 -10.81
CA ASP A 154 24.45 -9.00 -9.71
C ASP A 154 23.43 -10.14 -9.50
N LYS A 155 22.17 -9.93 -9.86
CA LYS A 155 21.11 -10.96 -9.88
C LYS A 155 21.11 -11.80 -11.16
N GLY A 156 22.08 -11.59 -12.05
CA GLY A 156 22.28 -12.38 -13.26
C GLY A 156 21.56 -11.85 -14.50
N VAL A 157 21.00 -10.63 -14.46
CA VAL A 157 20.44 -9.99 -15.66
C VAL A 157 21.57 -9.69 -16.62
N THR A 158 21.40 -10.15 -17.85
CA THR A 158 22.36 -10.01 -18.95
C THR A 158 21.82 -9.11 -20.05
N ALA A 159 22.68 -8.81 -21.02
CA ALA A 159 22.31 -8.16 -22.28
C ALA A 159 21.09 -8.80 -22.96
N GLN A 160 20.94 -10.12 -22.87
CA GLN A 160 19.88 -10.87 -23.54
C GLN A 160 18.51 -10.70 -22.88
N ASP A 161 18.48 -10.26 -21.62
CA ASP A 161 17.24 -10.07 -20.85
C ASP A 161 16.65 -8.66 -21.03
N VAL A 162 17.38 -7.76 -21.70
CA VAL A 162 16.99 -6.36 -21.88
C VAL A 162 16.40 -6.15 -23.28
N ILE A 163 15.12 -5.74 -23.33
CA ILE A 163 14.46 -5.35 -24.57
C ILE A 163 14.50 -3.82 -24.66
N VAL A 164 15.05 -3.30 -25.75
CA VAL A 164 15.04 -1.86 -26.08
C VAL A 164 14.12 -1.66 -27.28
N GLU A 165 13.02 -0.96 -27.05
CA GLU A 165 12.06 -0.62 -28.10
C GLU A 165 12.25 0.84 -28.52
N PHE A 166 12.43 1.07 -29.81
CA PHE A 166 12.47 2.41 -30.39
C PHE A 166 11.15 2.68 -31.11
N CYS A 167 10.48 3.77 -30.76
CA CYS A 167 9.38 4.28 -31.57
C CYS A 167 9.97 4.95 -32.82
N ALA A 168 9.74 4.37 -33.99
CA ALA A 168 10.00 5.05 -35.26
C ALA A 168 8.83 6.01 -35.55
N GLU A 169 9.12 7.26 -35.92
CA GLU A 169 8.14 8.07 -36.67
C GLU A 169 7.79 7.30 -37.96
N GLU A 170 6.48 7.08 -38.16
CA GLU A 170 5.83 6.29 -39.20
C GLU A 170 6.72 5.70 -40.32
N GLY A 171 6.86 4.37 -40.34
CA GLY A 171 7.18 3.66 -41.59
C GLY A 171 7.90 2.32 -41.52
N ILE A 172 8.71 2.02 -40.51
CA ILE A 172 9.43 0.73 -40.42
C ILE A 172 9.66 0.35 -38.95
N THR A 173 8.82 -0.53 -38.38
CA THR A 173 9.14 -1.22 -37.13
C THR A 173 9.59 -2.65 -37.45
N LYS A 174 10.89 -2.89 -37.38
CA LYS A 174 11.43 -4.20 -37.04
C LYS A 174 12.11 -4.05 -35.67
N PRO A 175 11.81 -4.89 -34.67
CA PRO A 175 12.57 -4.89 -33.44
C PRO A 175 14.03 -5.22 -33.80
N LEU A 176 14.93 -4.25 -33.61
CA LEU A 176 16.35 -4.46 -33.84
C LEU A 176 16.93 -4.99 -32.53
N LEU A 177 17.03 -6.31 -32.43
CA LEU A 177 17.92 -6.93 -31.45
C LEU A 177 19.35 -6.62 -31.90
N MET A 178 20.06 -5.79 -31.15
CA MET A 178 21.51 -5.64 -31.28
C MET A 178 22.12 -5.62 -29.88
N LEU A 179 22.51 -6.81 -29.41
CA LEU A 179 23.75 -7.04 -28.67
C LEU A 179 24.38 -8.32 -29.19
#